data_AF-R7P687-F1
#
_entry.id   AF-R7P687-F1
#
_cell.length_a   1.000
_cell.length_b   1.000
_cell.length_c   1.000
_cell.angle_alpha   90.00
_cell.angle_beta   90.00
_cell.angle_gamma   90.00
#
_symmetry.space_group_name_H-M   'P 1'
#
loop_
_entity.id
_entity.type
_entity.pdbx_description
1 polymer ?
#
loop_
_entity_poly.entity_id
_entity_poly.type
_entity_poly.pdbx_seq_one_letter_code
_entity_poly.pdbx_strand_id
1 'polypeptide(L)' 'MQIKLILYIFFTFLSLFGFSGINYDGFIKKGKAIEAKVLVMVLSFGFGYLLTNFVIDFINL' A
#
# COMPACT_ATOMS: atom_id res chain seq x y z
N MET A 1 -8.36 -5.35 -18.25
CA MET A 1 -8.48 -6.22 -17.04
C MET A 1 -7.14 -6.79 -16.58
N GLN A 2 -6.35 -7.44 -17.46
CA GLN A 2 -5.04 -8.00 -17.09
C GLN A 2 -4.00 -6.95 -16.68
N ILE A 3 -3.90 -5.83 -17.41
CA ILE A 3 -2.99 -4.71 -17.06
C ILE A 3 -3.32 -4.15 -15.68
N LYS A 4 -4.61 -3.92 -15.40
CA LYS A 4 -5.08 -3.41 -14.11
C LYS A 4 -4.70 -4.34 -12.94
N LEU A 5 -4.77 -5.66 -13.13
CA LEU A 5 -4.31 -6.63 -12.13
C LEU A 5 -2.79 -6.53 -11.89
N ILE A 6 -2.00 -6.45 -12.95
CA ILE A 6 -0.54 -6.31 -12.86
C ILE A 6 -0.17 -5.02 -12.10
N LEU A 7 -0.85 -3.91 -12.41
CA LEU A 7 -0.67 -2.63 -11.73
C LEU A 7 -1.06 -2.71 -10.25
N TYR A 8 -2.18 -3.36 -9.91
CA TYR A 8 -2.55 -3.56 -8.50
C TYR A 8 -1.47 -4.33 -7.72
N ILE A 9 -0.93 -5.41 -8.30
CA ILE A 9 0.14 -6.18 -7.66
C ILE A 9 1.38 -5.31 -7.48
N PHE A 10 1.83 -4.65 -8.56
CA PHE A 10 3.02 -3.80 -8.54
C PHE A 10 2.90 -2.66 -7.54
N PHE A 11 1.81 -1.88 -7.58
CA PHE A 11 1.63 -0.74 -6.68
C PHE A 11 1.34 -1.14 -5.24
N THR A 12 0.79 -2.33 -4.99
CA THR A 12 0.69 -2.86 -3.63
C THR A 12 2.08 -3.11 -3.03
N PHE A 13 2.97 -3.76 -3.77
CA PHE A 13 4.35 -3.97 -3.30
C PHE A 13 5.14 -2.67 -3.19
N LEU A 14 4.93 -1.72 -4.12
CA LEU A 14 5.52 -0.39 -4.03
C LEU A 14 5.07 0.35 -2.77
N SER A 15 3.78 0.23 -2.42
CA SER A 15 3.22 0.81 -1.19
C SER A 15 3.81 0.17 0.06
N LEU A 16 3.90 -1.17 0.11
CA LEU A 16 4.56 -1.90 1.19
C LEU A 16 6.02 -1.44 1.37
N PHE A 17 6.76 -1.30 0.27
CA PHE A 17 8.13 -0.79 0.29
C PHE A 17 8.18 0.64 0.85
N GLY A 18 7.31 1.54 0.42
CA GLY A 18 7.22 2.90 0.97
C GLY A 18 6.93 2.92 2.48
N PHE A 19 5.98 2.10 2.94
CA PHE A 19 5.66 2.00 4.37
C PHE A 19 6.80 1.42 5.20
N SER A 20 7.68 0.61 4.62
CA SER A 20 8.85 0.08 5.35
C SER A 20 9.85 1.18 5.79
N GLY A 21 9.82 2.35 5.15
CA GLY A 21 10.65 3.49 5.52
C GLY A 21 10.15 4.33 6.70
N ILE A 22 8.95 4.05 7.23
CA ILE A 22 8.36 4.82 8.34
C ILE A 22 8.90 4.31 9.67
N ASN A 23 9.27 5.24 10.56
CA ASN A 23 9.55 4.91 11.96
C ASN A 23 8.25 4.81 12.76
N TYR A 24 7.90 3.61 13.21
CA TYR A 24 6.65 3.33 13.92
C TYR A 24 6.72 3.53 15.45
N ASP A 25 7.90 3.76 16.02
CA ASP A 25 8.13 3.72 17.48
C ASP A 25 7.43 4.84 18.28
N GLY A 26 6.79 5.80 17.61
CA GLY A 26 5.94 6.84 18.23
C GLY A 26 4.46 6.81 17.82
N PHE A 27 4.10 6.06 16.78
CA PHE A 27 2.73 6.06 16.23
C PHE A 27 1.87 4.93 16.80
N ILE A 28 2.50 3.80 17.14
CA ILE A 28 1.79 2.58 17.56
C ILE A 28 1.91 2.39 19.07
N LYS A 29 0.82 1.98 19.72
CA LYS A 29 0.81 1.61 21.14
C LYS A 29 1.76 0.45 21.43
N LYS A 30 2.44 0.49 22.58
CA LYS A 30 3.33 -0.60 23.03
C LYS A 30 2.58 -1.94 23.08
N GLY A 31 3.24 -3.02 22.65
CA GLY A 31 2.70 -4.37 22.64
C GLY A 31 1.72 -4.69 21.50
N LYS A 32 1.49 -3.75 20.57
CA LYS A 32 0.52 -3.89 19.45
C LYS A 32 1.17 -4.20 18.11
N ALA A 33 2.10 -5.14 18.11
CA ALA A 33 2.91 -5.47 16.93
C ALA A 33 2.08 -6.11 15.79
N ILE A 34 1.07 -6.91 16.11
CA ILE A 34 0.20 -7.53 15.09
C ILE A 34 -0.67 -6.45 14.45
N GLU A 35 -1.28 -5.59 15.25
CA GLU A 35 -2.12 -4.49 14.78
C GLU A 35 -1.33 -3.52 13.90
N ALA A 36 -0.06 -3.24 14.23
CA ALA A 36 0.83 -2.47 13.37
C ALA A 36 1.03 -3.11 11.98
N LYS A 37 1.31 -4.42 11.95
CA LYS A 37 1.50 -5.15 10.68
C LYS A 37 0.22 -5.18 9.85
N VAL A 38 -0.92 -5.41 10.49
CA VAL A 38 -2.24 -5.38 9.83
C VAL A 38 -2.52 -3.99 9.27
N LEU A 39 -2.24 -2.93 10.04
CA LEU A 39 -2.40 -1.55 9.58
C LEU A 39 -1.57 -1.29 8.32
N VAL A 40 -0.28 -1.63 8.32
CA VAL A 40 0.60 -1.45 7.16
C VAL A 40 0.10 -2.25 5.96
N MET A 41 -0.36 -3.48 6.16
CA MET A 41 -0.90 -4.32 5.09
C MET A 41 -2.17 -3.72 4.47
N VAL A 42 -3.13 -3.30 5.29
CA VAL A 42 -4.39 -2.69 4.83
C VAL A 42 -4.12 -1.37 4.11
N LEU A 43 -3.24 -0.52 4.66
CA LEU A 43 -2.83 0.72 4.00
C LEU A 43 -2.17 0.41 2.66
N SER A 44 -1.31 -0.60 2.58
CA SER A 44 -0.65 -0.97 1.33
C SER A 44 -1.64 -1.42 0.25
N PHE A 45 -2.69 -2.15 0.60
CA PHE A 45 -3.76 -2.49 -0.34
C PHE A 45 -4.55 -1.25 -0.78
N GLY A 46 -4.87 -0.35 0.16
CA GLY A 46 -5.54 0.91 -0.15
C GLY A 46 -4.71 1.79 -1.10
N PHE A 47 -3.44 2.00 -0.80
CA PHE A 47 -2.53 2.78 -1.65
C PHE A 47 -2.25 2.11 -2.99
N GLY A 48 -2.09 0.77 -3.01
CA GLY A 48 -2.00 0.01 -4.25
C GLY A 48 -3.22 0.21 -5.14
N TYR A 49 -4.42 0.26 -4.55
CA TYR A 49 -5.64 0.56 -5.28
C TYR A 49 -5.66 2.00 -5.83
N LEU A 50 -5.37 2.99 -4.98
CA LEU A 50 -5.38 4.40 -5.34
C LEU A 50 -4.37 4.71 -6.45
N LEU A 51 -3.13 4.24 -6.32
CA LEU A 51 -2.08 4.44 -7.32
C LEU A 51 -2.42 3.76 -8.65
N THR A 52 -2.99 2.56 -8.61
CA THR A 52 -3.43 1.88 -9.83
C THR A 52 -4.47 2.69 -10.58
N ASN A 53 -5.52 3.16 -9.90
CA ASN A 53 -6.56 3.94 -10.57
C ASN A 53 -6.02 5.30 -11.02
N PHE A 54 -5.21 5.97 -10.20
CA PHE A 54 -4.53 7.20 -10.61
C PHE A 54 -3.75 7.03 -11.91
N VAL A 55 -2.93 5.98 -12.02
CA VAL A 55 -2.12 5.74 -13.23
C VAL A 55 -3.00 5.40 -14.43
N ILE A 56 -4.01 4.55 -14.25
CA ILE A 56 -4.95 4.18 -15.32
C ILE A 56 -5.67 5.42 -15.86
N ASP A 57 -6.21 6.25 -14.96
CA ASP A 57 -6.89 7.48 -15.32
C ASP A 57 -5.91 8.47 -15.99
N PHE A 58 -4.68 8.58 -15.48
CA PHE A 58 -3.65 9.46 -16.03
C PHE A 58 -3.24 9.10 -17.46
N ILE A 59 -3.18 7.81 -17.78
CA ILE A 59 -2.83 7.32 -19.13
C ILE A 59 -4.05 7.13 -20.03
N ASN A 60 -5.26 7.51 -19.57
CA ASN A 60 -6.54 7.31 -20.26
C ASN A 60 -6.78 5.86 -20.73
N LEU A 61 -6.42 4.88 -19.89
CA LEU A 61 -6.59 3.43 -20.18
C LEU A 61 -7.85 2.85 -19.53
#